data_AF-A0A931X6C6-F1
#
_entry.id   AF-A0A931X6C6-F1
#
_cell.length_a   1.000
_cell.length_b   1.000
_cell.length_c   1.000
_cell.angle_alpha   90.00
_cell.angle_beta   90.00
_cell.angle_gamma   90.00
#
_symmetry.space_group_name_H-M   'P 1'
#
loop_
_entity.id
_entity.type
_entity.pdbx_description
1 polymer ?
#
loop_
_entity_poly.entity_id
_entity_poly.type
_entity_poly.pdbx_seq_one_letter_code
_entity_poly.pdbx_strand_id
1 'polypeptide(L)'
;MPELSPILTHELRAPQLDAEVLARELRRPASTLAAAPAAVGARGEPPGQEHDVRPFVMAVRGLIESERLDTARQMLYAAPPYILSDPLVARLRSILAPPVVKRVHKRDLDRRQEYDWLRTHGHQYRGQWVALDGATLLVSAATLRELQERLRAVPVTNRPFLHRVD
;
A
#
# COMPACT_ATOMS: atom_id res chain seq x y z
N MET A 1 19.60 45.94 39.58
CA MET A 1 19.61 47.41 39.38
C MET A 1 21.07 47.81 39.30
N PRO A 2 21.59 48.38 38.19
CA PRO A 2 20.92 49.13 37.11
C PRO A 2 21.03 48.42 35.71
N GLU A 3 20.02 48.53 34.82
CA GLU A 3 19.93 49.46 33.64
C GLU A 3 20.77 48.94 32.42
N LEU A 4 20.39 48.87 31.13
CA LEU A 4 19.27 49.35 30.29
C LEU A 4 19.32 48.58 28.95
N SER A 5 18.18 47.99 28.54
CA SER A 5 17.48 47.99 27.23
C SER A 5 18.26 47.97 25.86
N PRO A 6 17.60 48.12 24.68
CA PRO A 6 17.36 47.04 23.73
C PRO A 6 17.93 47.31 22.31
N ILE A 7 18.14 46.28 21.48
CA ILE A 7 18.58 46.46 20.09
C ILE A 7 17.61 45.79 19.10
N LEU A 8 16.82 46.67 18.49
CA LEU A 8 16.47 46.79 17.07
C LEU A 8 15.81 45.62 16.33
N THR A 9 14.50 45.79 16.17
CA THR A 9 13.68 45.58 14.96
C THR A 9 14.46 45.75 13.66
N HIS A 10 14.43 44.73 12.80
CA HIS A 10 14.61 44.89 11.35
C HIS A 10 13.49 44.16 10.63
N GLU A 11 12.48 44.95 10.23
CA GLU A 11 11.64 44.64 9.08
C GLU A 11 12.51 44.67 7.81
N LEU A 12 12.38 43.67 6.96
CA LEU A 12 12.83 43.71 5.56
C LEU A 12 11.89 42.86 4.69
N ARG A 13 10.79 43.51 4.31
CA ARG A 13 10.35 43.73 2.93
C ARG A 13 10.55 42.59 1.92
N ALA A 14 9.43 42.06 1.46
CA ALA A 14 9.29 41.22 0.28
C ALA A 14 9.81 41.90 -1.01
N PRO A 15 10.34 41.12 -1.98
CA PRO A 15 10.30 41.49 -3.38
C PRO A 15 9.06 40.90 -4.06
N GLN A 16 8.16 41.81 -4.38
CA GLN A 16 7.04 41.67 -5.30
C GLN A 16 7.60 41.51 -6.73
N LEU A 17 7.19 40.45 -7.44
CA LEU A 17 7.50 40.25 -8.86
C LEU A 17 6.32 40.74 -9.68
N ASP A 18 6.44 41.96 -10.21
CA ASP A 18 5.66 42.48 -11.35
C ASP A 18 5.95 41.60 -12.58
N ALA A 19 4.96 40.96 -13.19
CA ALA A 19 4.07 41.47 -14.24
C ALA A 19 4.77 41.75 -15.59
N GLU A 20 4.12 41.30 -16.67
CA GLU A 20 4.31 41.73 -18.07
C GLU A 20 5.56 41.30 -18.84
N VAL A 21 5.61 40.07 -19.42
CA VAL A 21 6.37 39.88 -20.69
C VAL A 21 5.74 38.92 -21.73
N LEU A 22 4.84 37.97 -21.43
CA LEU A 22 4.43 36.98 -22.46
C LEU A 22 2.93 36.92 -22.76
N ALA A 23 2.31 38.10 -22.86
CA ALA A 23 1.09 38.31 -23.65
C ALA A 23 1.45 38.58 -25.12
N ARG A 24 1.75 37.54 -25.89
CA ARG A 24 1.82 37.59 -27.36
C ARG A 24 1.87 36.16 -27.91
N GLU A 25 0.70 35.58 -28.21
CA GLU A 25 0.46 34.55 -29.24
C GLU A 25 -1.05 34.23 -29.28
N LEU A 26 -1.88 35.27 -29.41
CA LEU A 26 -3.26 35.17 -29.91
C LEU A 26 -3.24 35.60 -31.36
N ARG A 27 -3.34 34.67 -32.32
CA ARG A 27 -3.91 34.94 -33.65
C ARG A 27 -4.12 33.65 -34.45
N ARG A 28 -5.32 33.06 -34.37
CA ARG A 28 -5.97 32.46 -35.55
C ARG A 28 -7.48 32.76 -35.51
N PRO A 29 -8.05 33.29 -36.61
CA PRO A 29 -9.40 33.86 -36.62
C PRO A 29 -10.50 32.81 -36.77
N ALA A 30 -11.68 33.21 -36.29
CA ALA A 30 -12.96 32.57 -36.52
C ALA A 30 -13.56 32.92 -37.89
N SER A 31 -14.59 32.12 -38.24
CA SER A 31 -15.60 32.28 -39.31
C SER A 31 -15.29 31.65 -40.67
N THR A 32 -16.10 30.67 -41.06
CA THR A 32 -17.12 30.86 -42.12
C THR A 32 -18.28 29.86 -41.93
N LEU A 33 -19.51 30.38 -42.04
CA LEU A 33 -20.79 29.68 -42.16
C LEU A 33 -20.81 28.68 -43.34
N ALA A 34 -21.42 27.51 -43.14
CA ALA A 34 -22.19 26.84 -44.20
C ALA A 34 -23.29 25.96 -43.57
N ALA A 35 -24.54 26.27 -43.92
CA ALA A 35 -25.74 25.57 -43.47
C ALA A 35 -26.01 24.31 -44.34
N ALA A 36 -26.37 23.21 -43.66
CA ALA A 36 -27.38 22.16 -43.93
C ALA A 36 -27.55 21.57 -45.37
N PRO A 37 -27.84 20.25 -45.52
CA PRO A 37 -29.11 19.69 -45.04
C PRO A 37 -29.03 18.33 -44.34
N ALA A 38 -30.13 18.00 -43.67
CA ALA A 38 -30.43 16.75 -43.01
C ALA A 38 -30.28 15.54 -43.94
N ALA A 39 -29.52 14.55 -43.48
CA ALA A 39 -29.63 13.17 -43.93
C ALA A 39 -29.85 12.30 -42.70
N VAL A 40 -31.12 12.03 -42.44
CA VAL A 40 -31.58 10.87 -41.69
C VAL A 40 -31.02 9.65 -42.41
N GLY A 41 -30.10 8.97 -41.74
CA GLY A 41 -29.50 7.73 -42.20
C GLY A 41 -28.99 7.02 -40.98
N ALA A 42 -29.82 6.14 -40.44
CA ALA A 42 -29.56 5.24 -39.33
C ALA A 42 -28.13 4.68 -39.38
N ARG A 43 -27.22 5.30 -38.63
CA ARG A 43 -25.98 4.64 -38.24
C ARG A 43 -26.37 3.79 -37.04
N GLY A 44 -26.87 2.59 -37.33
CA GLY A 44 -26.97 1.55 -36.31
C GLY A 44 -25.61 1.47 -35.62
N GLU A 45 -25.58 1.79 -34.34
CA GLU A 45 -24.47 1.39 -33.49
C GLU A 45 -24.28 -0.12 -33.71
N PRO A 46 -23.07 -0.59 -34.06
CA PRO A 46 -22.84 -2.01 -34.11
C PRO A 46 -23.17 -2.58 -32.71
N PRO A 47 -23.95 -3.66 -32.60
CA PRO A 47 -24.26 -4.26 -31.31
C PRO A 47 -22.94 -4.52 -30.58
N GLY A 48 -22.90 -4.14 -29.30
CA GLY A 48 -21.72 -4.17 -28.45
C GLY A 48 -20.91 -5.43 -28.72
N GLN A 49 -19.72 -5.25 -29.27
CA GLN A 49 -18.76 -6.33 -29.47
C GLN A 49 -18.55 -6.96 -28.09
N GLU A 50 -19.10 -8.16 -27.91
CA GLU A 50 -18.81 -9.01 -26.76
C GLU A 50 -17.36 -9.45 -26.97
N HIS A 51 -16.43 -8.65 -26.43
CA HIS A 51 -15.01 -8.88 -26.63
C HIS A 51 -14.64 -10.14 -25.86
N ASP A 52 -14.53 -11.26 -26.56
CA ASP A 52 -14.16 -12.54 -25.96
C ASP A 52 -12.75 -12.45 -25.38
N VAL A 53 -12.67 -12.54 -24.05
CA VAL A 53 -11.42 -12.44 -23.27
C VAL A 53 -10.65 -13.78 -23.27
N ARG A 54 -11.28 -14.88 -23.69
CA ARG A 54 -10.68 -16.23 -23.63
C ARG A 54 -9.38 -16.37 -24.42
N PRO A 55 -9.25 -15.91 -25.68
CA PRO A 55 -8.00 -16.02 -26.43
C PRO A 55 -6.85 -15.26 -25.75
N PHE A 56 -7.15 -14.10 -25.16
CA PHE A 56 -6.18 -13.31 -24.42
C PHE A 56 -5.69 -14.07 -23.17
N VAL A 57 -6.61 -14.64 -22.39
CA VAL A 57 -6.27 -15.46 -21.21
C VAL A 57 -5.45 -16.69 -21.59
N MET A 58 -5.80 -17.36 -22.70
CA MET A 58 -5.04 -18.52 -23.20
C MET A 58 -3.61 -18.14 -23.59
N ALA A 59 -3.43 -17.00 -24.27
CA ALA A 59 -2.09 -16.51 -24.64
C ALA A 59 -1.24 -16.21 -23.39
N VAL A 60 -1.81 -15.53 -22.38
CA VAL A 60 -1.11 -15.27 -21.12
C VAL A 60 -0.76 -16.58 -20.40
N ARG A 61 -1.68 -17.56 -20.37
CA ARG A 61 -1.40 -18.88 -19.77
C ARG A 61 -0.28 -19.62 -20.49
N GLY A 62 -0.27 -19.64 -21.82
CA GLY A 62 0.81 -20.25 -22.59
C GLY A 62 2.17 -19.61 -22.32
N LEU A 63 2.22 -18.30 -22.09
CA LEU A 63 3.44 -17.60 -21.66
C LEU A 63 3.89 -18.02 -20.26
N ILE A 64 2.95 -18.23 -19.32
CA ILE A 64 3.26 -18.74 -17.98
C ILE A 64 3.81 -20.17 -18.04
N GLU A 65 3.14 -21.04 -18.80
CA GLU A 65 3.52 -22.45 -18.98
C GLU A 65 4.90 -22.59 -19.63
N SER A 66 5.29 -21.63 -20.46
CA SER A 66 6.61 -21.55 -21.09
C SER A 66 7.65 -20.76 -20.25
N GLU A 67 7.34 -20.46 -18.98
CA GLU A 67 8.18 -19.70 -18.04
C GLU A 67 8.56 -18.28 -18.49
N ARG A 68 7.85 -17.71 -19.47
CA ARG A 68 8.06 -16.36 -19.99
C ARG A 68 7.28 -15.31 -19.18
N LEU A 69 7.53 -15.28 -17.87
CA LEU A 69 6.75 -14.47 -16.93
C LEU A 69 6.83 -12.96 -17.21
N ASP A 70 7.97 -12.45 -17.66
CA ASP A 70 8.11 -11.02 -17.97
C ASP A 70 7.30 -10.62 -19.21
N THR A 71 7.27 -11.48 -20.24
CA THR A 71 6.40 -11.26 -21.41
C THR A 71 4.93 -11.34 -21.02
N ALA A 72 4.54 -12.30 -20.17
CA ALA A 72 3.17 -12.40 -19.66
C ALA A 72 2.74 -11.14 -18.88
N ARG A 73 3.63 -10.61 -18.02
CA ARG A 73 3.40 -9.35 -17.31
C ARG A 73 3.25 -8.17 -18.27
N GLN A 74 4.15 -8.03 -19.24
CA GLN A 74 4.07 -6.96 -20.24
C GLN A 74 2.76 -7.00 -21.02
N MET A 75 2.32 -8.20 -21.43
CA MET A 75 1.05 -8.40 -22.11
C MET A 75 -0.15 -7.98 -21.25
N LEU A 76 -0.13 -8.32 -19.95
CA LEU A 76 -1.16 -7.89 -19.00
C LEU A 76 -1.14 -6.38 -18.69
N TYR A 77 0.02 -5.73 -18.79
CA TYR A 77 0.17 -4.28 -18.66
C TYR A 77 -0.36 -3.53 -19.88
N ALA A 78 -0.15 -4.09 -21.08
CA ALA A 78 -0.57 -3.50 -22.35
C ALA A 78 -2.04 -3.82 -22.73
N ALA A 79 -2.75 -4.59 -21.90
CA ALA A 79 -4.11 -5.02 -22.20
C ALA A 79 -5.09 -3.82 -22.24
N PRO A 80 -6.03 -3.78 -23.20
CA PRO A 80 -7.06 -2.75 -23.27
C PRO A 80 -7.95 -2.69 -22.01
N PRO A 81 -8.53 -1.53 -21.66
CA PRO A 81 -9.35 -1.36 -20.45
C PRO A 81 -10.51 -2.36 -20.32
N TYR A 82 -11.16 -2.73 -21.43
CA TYR A 82 -12.27 -3.69 -21.40
C TYR A 82 -11.82 -5.12 -21.04
N ILE A 83 -10.59 -5.50 -21.37
CA ILE A 83 -9.98 -6.79 -20.98
C ILE A 83 -9.57 -6.75 -19.50
N LEU A 84 -9.09 -5.60 -19.02
CA LEU A 84 -8.64 -5.43 -17.65
C LEU A 84 -9.77 -5.53 -16.61
N SER A 85 -10.99 -5.20 -17.01
CA SER A 85 -12.19 -5.33 -16.17
C SER A 85 -12.63 -6.78 -15.96
N ASP A 86 -12.09 -7.73 -16.73
CA ASP A 86 -12.44 -9.14 -16.58
C ASP A 86 -11.84 -9.75 -15.30
N PRO A 87 -12.65 -10.48 -14.48
CA PRO A 87 -12.18 -11.07 -13.22
C PRO A 87 -11.00 -12.06 -13.37
N LEU A 88 -10.93 -12.80 -14.48
CA LEU A 88 -9.85 -13.77 -14.71
C LEU A 88 -8.54 -13.04 -15.00
N VAL A 89 -8.60 -11.97 -15.80
CA VAL A 89 -7.43 -11.12 -16.09
C VAL A 89 -6.96 -10.41 -14.83
N ALA A 90 -7.88 -9.90 -14.02
CA ALA A 90 -7.56 -9.30 -12.72
C ALA A 90 -6.84 -10.30 -11.79
N ARG A 91 -7.32 -11.56 -11.74
CA ARG A 91 -6.66 -12.63 -10.98
C ARG A 91 -5.26 -12.93 -11.49
N LEU A 92 -5.08 -13.05 -12.81
CA LEU A 92 -3.76 -13.29 -13.42
C LEU A 92 -2.77 -12.14 -13.10
N ARG A 93 -3.23 -10.89 -13.17
CA ARG A 93 -2.42 -9.72 -12.78
C ARG A 93 -1.99 -9.76 -11.33
N SER A 94 -2.89 -10.19 -10.43
CA SER A 94 -2.56 -10.32 -9.00
C SER A 94 -1.49 -11.39 -8.76
N ILE A 95 -1.63 -12.55 -9.39
CA ILE A 95 -0.68 -13.67 -9.24
C ILE A 95 0.69 -13.32 -9.82
N LEU A 96 0.71 -12.64 -10.97
CA LEU A 96 1.96 -12.28 -11.65
C LEU A 96 2.56 -10.95 -11.21
N ALA A 97 1.91 -10.23 -10.28
CA ALA A 97 2.42 -8.97 -9.78
C ALA A 97 3.82 -9.17 -9.16
N PRO A 98 4.77 -8.24 -9.39
CA PRO A 98 6.07 -8.31 -8.73
C PRO A 98 5.89 -8.22 -7.21
N PRO A 99 6.68 -8.97 -6.41
CA PRO A 99 6.60 -8.91 -4.97
C PRO A 99 7.01 -7.51 -4.48
N VAL A 100 6.14 -6.88 -3.67
CA VAL A 100 6.41 -5.55 -3.10
C VAL A 100 6.90 -5.72 -1.66
N VAL A 101 8.19 -5.45 -1.44
CA VAL A 101 8.76 -5.41 -0.09
C VAL A 101 8.52 -4.03 0.51
N LYS A 102 7.71 -3.95 1.57
CA LYS A 102 7.50 -2.73 2.35
C LYS A 102 8.42 -2.74 3.57
N ARG A 103 9.31 -1.75 3.69
CA ARG A 103 10.13 -1.57 4.90
C ARG A 103 9.25 -1.03 6.04
N VAL A 104 8.96 -1.89 7.01
CA VAL A 104 8.28 -1.48 8.24
C VAL A 104 9.34 -1.04 9.25
N HIS A 105 9.28 0.22 9.68
CA HIS A 105 10.14 0.74 10.75
C HIS A 105 9.59 0.23 12.09
N LYS A 106 9.89 -1.03 12.41
CA LYS A 106 9.64 -1.59 13.74
C LYS A 106 10.94 -1.53 14.51
N ARG A 107 10.96 -0.79 15.62
CA ARG A 107 12.09 -0.80 16.55
C ARG A 107 12.11 -2.18 17.20
N ASP A 108 13.25 -2.87 17.12
CA ASP A 108 13.44 -4.07 17.92
C ASP A 108 13.33 -3.68 19.40
N LEU A 109 12.41 -4.36 20.09
CA LEU A 109 12.23 -4.19 21.52
C LEU A 109 13.36 -4.95 22.21
N ASP A 110 14.05 -4.29 23.14
CA ASP A 110 15.04 -4.98 23.98
C ASP A 110 14.29 -5.99 24.88
N ARG A 111 14.60 -7.27 24.72
CA ARG A 111 13.95 -8.40 25.42
C ARG A 111 14.82 -9.04 26.49
N ARG A 112 15.90 -8.39 26.91
CA ARG A 112 16.85 -8.94 27.90
C ARG A 112 16.15 -9.34 29.21
N GLN A 113 15.24 -8.51 29.69
CA GLN A 113 14.54 -8.75 30.96
C GLN A 113 13.68 -10.02 30.92
N GLU A 114 13.00 -10.26 29.81
CA GLU A 114 12.18 -11.46 29.60
C GLU A 114 13.05 -12.74 29.58
N TYR A 115 14.21 -12.68 28.93
CA TYR A 115 15.15 -13.81 28.92
C TYR A 115 15.77 -14.08 30.30
N ASP A 116 16.10 -13.04 31.06
CA ASP A 116 16.61 -13.20 32.41
C ASP A 116 15.54 -13.75 33.36
N TRP A 117 14.27 -13.37 33.17
CA TRP A 117 13.15 -13.98 33.87
C TRP A 117 13.03 -15.47 33.54
N LEU A 118 13.12 -15.85 32.25
CA LEU A 118 13.06 -17.25 31.82
C LEU A 118 14.21 -18.09 32.38
N ARG A 119 15.43 -17.54 32.44
CA ARG A 119 16.57 -18.23 33.06
C ARG A 119 16.33 -18.52 34.54
N THR A 120 15.71 -17.57 35.24
CA THR A 120 15.51 -17.65 36.68
C THR A 120 14.30 -18.51 37.04
N HIS A 121 13.18 -18.36 36.34
CA HIS A 121 11.88 -18.95 36.72
C HIS A 121 11.36 -19.99 35.73
N GLY A 122 11.93 -20.08 34.53
CA GLY A 122 11.41 -20.93 33.45
C GLY A 122 11.26 -22.39 33.86
N HIS A 123 12.17 -22.90 34.69
CA HIS A 123 12.12 -24.28 35.19
C HIS A 123 10.77 -24.68 35.82
N GLN A 124 10.02 -23.73 36.41
CA GLN A 124 8.71 -23.97 37.03
C GLN A 124 7.56 -24.09 36.03
N TYR A 125 7.77 -23.62 34.80
CA TYR A 125 6.76 -23.53 33.74
C TYR A 125 7.05 -24.46 32.56
N ARG A 126 7.87 -25.51 32.76
CA ARG A 126 8.21 -26.46 31.70
C ARG A 126 6.98 -27.04 31.02
N GLY A 127 7.02 -27.10 29.69
CA GLY A 127 5.92 -27.54 28.85
C GLY A 127 4.79 -26.53 28.71
N GLN A 128 4.83 -25.40 29.42
CA GLN A 128 3.83 -24.34 29.34
C GLN A 128 4.29 -23.21 28.43
N TRP A 129 3.31 -22.50 27.90
CA TRP A 129 3.49 -21.17 27.33
C TRP A 129 3.42 -20.12 28.42
N VAL A 130 4.31 -19.14 28.34
CA VAL A 130 4.32 -17.97 29.22
C VAL A 130 4.24 -16.70 28.39
N ALA A 131 3.51 -15.71 28.91
CA ALA A 131 3.45 -14.35 28.36
C ALA A 131 4.08 -13.37 29.37
N LEU A 132 5.13 -12.67 28.93
CA LEU A 132 5.88 -11.73 29.77
C LEU A 132 5.78 -10.30 29.23
N ASP A 133 5.84 -9.33 30.14
CA ASP A 133 6.13 -7.92 29.81
C ASP A 133 7.29 -7.47 30.69
N GLY A 134 8.49 -7.36 30.10
CA GLY A 134 9.73 -7.18 30.86
C GLY A 134 10.00 -8.32 31.83
N ALA A 135 10.12 -8.02 33.12
CA ALA A 135 10.36 -9.01 34.17
C ALA A 135 9.06 -9.58 34.79
N THR A 136 7.88 -9.26 34.25
CA THR A 136 6.59 -9.63 34.83
C THR A 136 5.92 -10.75 34.04
N LEU A 137 5.52 -11.82 34.73
CA LEU A 137 4.63 -12.83 34.17
C LEU A 137 3.19 -12.32 34.15
N LEU A 138 2.62 -12.21 32.96
CA LEU A 138 1.22 -11.84 32.78
C LEU A 138 0.32 -13.06 32.93
N VAL A 139 0.58 -14.10 32.15
CA VAL A 139 -0.20 -15.35 32.12
C VAL A 139 0.67 -16.53 31.70
N SER A 140 0.32 -17.72 32.18
CA SER A 140 0.81 -19.00 31.65
C SER A 140 -0.34 -19.93 31.30
N ALA A 141 -0.09 -20.87 30.38
CA ALA A 141 -1.06 -21.87 29.95
C ALA A 141 -0.37 -23.08 29.30
N ALA A 142 -1.02 -24.25 29.29
CA ALA A 142 -0.45 -25.44 28.66
C ALA A 142 -0.41 -25.34 27.12
N THR A 143 -1.33 -24.55 26.54
CA THR A 143 -1.43 -24.37 25.09
C THR A 143 -1.38 -22.90 24.71
N LEU A 144 -0.89 -22.62 23.49
CA LEU A 144 -0.84 -21.25 22.97
C LEU A 144 -2.24 -20.63 22.84
N ARG A 145 -3.24 -21.43 22.47
CA ARG A 145 -4.62 -20.96 22.35
C ARG A 145 -5.17 -20.47 23.69
N GLU A 146 -5.02 -21.29 24.73
CA GLU A 146 -5.45 -20.93 26.08
C GLU A 146 -4.69 -19.70 26.61
N LEU A 147 -3.39 -19.61 26.33
CA LEU A 147 -2.60 -18.43 26.67
C LEU A 147 -3.17 -17.16 26.04
N GLN A 148 -3.51 -17.21 24.74
CA GLN A 148 -4.07 -16.07 24.01
C GLN A 148 -5.46 -15.68 24.54
N GLU A 149 -6.29 -16.67 24.86
CA GLU A 149 -7.61 -16.43 25.45
C GLU A 149 -7.48 -15.72 26.80
N ARG A 150 -6.57 -16.18 27.68
CA ARG A 150 -6.29 -15.53 28.97
C ARG A 150 -5.69 -14.14 28.80
N LEU A 151 -4.79 -13.96 27.83
CA LEU A 151 -4.10 -12.70 27.59
C LEU A 151 -5.03 -11.58 27.11
N ARG A 152 -6.15 -11.91 26.44
CA ARG A 152 -7.16 -10.91 26.02
C ARG A 152 -7.80 -10.17 27.19
N ALA A 153 -7.84 -10.78 28.37
CA ALA A 153 -8.39 -10.18 29.58
C ALA A 153 -7.37 -9.30 30.32
N VAL A 154 -6.10 -9.32 29.91
CA VAL A 154 -5.02 -8.58 30.57
C VAL A 154 -4.73 -7.29 29.79
N PRO A 155 -4.84 -6.11 30.41
CA PRO A 155 -4.40 -4.87 29.78
C PRO A 155 -2.88 -4.88 29.66
N VAL A 156 -2.38 -4.80 28.42
CA VAL A 156 -0.94 -4.76 28.12
C VAL A 156 -0.60 -3.46 27.39
N THR A 157 0.43 -2.78 27.85
CA THR A 157 0.90 -1.53 27.21
C THR A 157 1.76 -1.82 25.99
N ASN A 158 2.59 -2.86 26.07
CA ASN A 158 3.42 -3.32 24.97
C ASN A 158 2.97 -4.69 24.46
N ARG A 159 3.46 -5.08 23.29
CA ARG A 159 3.25 -6.45 22.80
C ARG A 159 4.02 -7.41 23.72
N PRO A 160 3.33 -8.32 24.42
CA PRO A 160 3.98 -9.23 25.36
C PRO A 160 4.85 -10.25 24.62
N PHE A 161 5.90 -10.69 25.29
CA PHE A 161 6.79 -11.75 24.82
C PHE A 161 6.18 -13.10 25.12
N LEU A 162 5.98 -13.91 24.08
CA LEU A 162 5.40 -15.24 24.19
C LEU A 162 6.49 -16.29 23.95
N HIS A 163 6.66 -17.19 24.90
CA HIS A 163 7.64 -18.26 24.79
C HIS A 163 7.08 -19.56 25.35
N ARG A 164 7.39 -20.67 24.67
CA ARG A 164 7.15 -22.00 25.20
C ARG A 164 8.39 -22.43 25.95
N VAL A 165 8.23 -22.81 27.20
CA VAL A 165 9.34 -23.32 28.01
C VAL A 165 9.49 -24.82 27.76
N ASP A 166 10.71 -25.25 27.41
CA ASP A 166 11.07 -26.65 27.19
C ASP A 166 11.54 -27.38 28.47
#